data_AF-A0A3N9NNM0-F1
#
_entry.id   AF-A0A3N9NNM0-F1
#
_cell.length_a   1.000
_cell.length_b   1.000
_cell.length_c   1.000
_cell.angle_alpha   90.00
_cell.angle_beta   90.00
_cell.angle_gamma   90.00
#
_symmetry.space_group_name_H-M   'P 1'
#
loop_
_entity.id
_entity.type
_entity.pdbx_description
1 polymer ?
#
loop_
_entity_poly.entity_id
_entity_poly.type
_entity_poly.pdbx_seq_one_letter_code
_entity_poly.pdbx_strand_id
1 'polypeptide(L)'
;MQFTIIAAVAGIIGTTGMTLFLYIIDKSGRINANMVKALGSAVTRTVETSLLPGLLIHYISGIIFAFLYFNFLQMLQMNDVLSLVLAGGIIGFAHGFAFSFVMVILAEHHPVEQFQNAGFQVAIVHFLAHIFYGLLVGLMFSLYSV
;
A
#
# COMPACT_ATOMS: atom_id res chain seq x y z
N MET A 1 -14.39 -18.45 -7.31
CA MET A 1 -13.46 -18.05 -8.39
C MET A 1 -13.53 -16.56 -8.68
N GLN A 2 -14.71 -15.97 -8.88
CA GLN A 2 -14.85 -14.53 -9.16
C GLN A 2 -14.30 -13.63 -8.03
N PHE A 3 -14.64 -13.92 -6.77
CA PHE A 3 -14.11 -13.21 -5.59
C PHE A 3 -12.58 -13.15 -5.56
N THR A 4 -11.93 -14.30 -5.79
CA THR A 4 -10.46 -14.42 -5.75
C THR A 4 -9.78 -13.58 -6.83
N ILE A 5 -10.32 -13.64 -8.05
CA ILE A 5 -9.79 -12.88 -9.19
C ILE A 5 -9.95 -11.39 -8.94
N ILE A 6 -11.14 -10.94 -8.52
CA ILE A 6 -11.38 -9.51 -8.34
C ILE A 6 -10.61 -8.93 -7.15
N ALA A 7 -10.42 -9.69 -6.06
CA ALA A 7 -9.58 -9.28 -4.94
C ALA A 7 -8.12 -9.11 -5.37
N ALA A 8 -7.60 -10.04 -6.19
CA ALA A 8 -6.25 -9.92 -6.74
C ALA A 8 -6.11 -8.69 -7.67
N VAL A 9 -7.10 -8.45 -8.55
CA VAL A 9 -7.14 -7.26 -9.40
C VAL A 9 -7.23 -5.97 -8.57
N ALA A 10 -8.04 -5.97 -7.51
CA ALA A 10 -8.13 -4.84 -6.58
C ALA A 10 -6.79 -4.56 -5.88
N GLY A 11 -6.07 -5.61 -5.47
CA GLY A 11 -4.73 -5.48 -4.93
C GLY A 11 -3.74 -4.87 -5.91
N ILE A 12 -3.77 -5.30 -7.18
CA ILE A 12 -2.93 -4.74 -8.24
C ILE A 12 -3.27 -3.25 -8.47
N ILE A 13 -4.55 -2.91 -8.61
CA ILE A 13 -5.00 -1.53 -8.84
C ILE A 13 -4.64 -0.63 -7.64
N GLY A 14 -4.94 -1.07 -6.42
CA GLY A 14 -4.62 -0.36 -5.19
C GLY A 14 -3.13 -0.12 -5.05
N THR A 15 -2.31 -1.17 -5.24
CA THR A 15 -0.84 -1.06 -5.15
C THR A 15 -0.27 -0.15 -6.22
N THR A 16 -0.83 -0.19 -7.44
CA THR A 16 -0.44 0.72 -8.52
C THR A 16 -0.76 2.17 -8.15
N GLY A 17 -1.97 2.44 -7.67
CA GLY A 17 -2.38 3.77 -7.24
C GLY A 17 -1.50 4.32 -6.11
N MET A 18 -1.23 3.49 -5.10
CA MET A 18 -0.33 3.82 -3.99
C MET A 18 1.11 4.06 -4.48
N THR A 19 1.65 3.19 -5.32
CA THR A 19 3.01 3.30 -5.87
C THR A 19 3.16 4.57 -6.71
N LEU A 20 2.17 4.89 -7.54
CA LEU A 20 2.17 6.12 -8.34
C LEU A 20 2.11 7.37 -7.44
N PHE A 21 1.26 7.35 -6.41
CA PHE A 21 1.18 8.45 -5.44
C PHE A 21 2.55 8.68 -4.77
N LEU A 22 3.16 7.63 -4.24
CA LEU A 22 4.48 7.69 -3.61
C LEU A 22 5.58 8.12 -4.58
N TYR A 23 5.55 7.62 -5.81
CA TYR A 23 6.49 7.99 -6.86
C TYR A 23 6.41 9.48 -7.20
N ILE A 24 5.22 10.06 -7.29
CA ILE A 24 5.02 11.49 -7.55
C ILE A 24 5.64 12.32 -6.42
N ILE A 25 5.43 11.91 -5.16
CA ILE A 25 6.00 12.59 -4.00
C ILE A 25 7.54 12.45 -3.98
N ASP A 26 8.06 11.25 -4.22
CA ASP A 26 9.51 10.97 -4.31
C ASP A 26 10.18 11.83 -5.39
N LYS A 27 9.55 11.94 -6.56
CA LYS A 27 10.03 12.74 -7.69
C LYS A 27 10.12 14.25 -7.38
N SER A 28 9.43 14.74 -6.36
CA SER A 28 9.59 16.13 -5.90
C SER A 28 10.95 16.41 -5.28
N GLY A 29 11.71 15.37 -4.90
CA GLY A 29 13.03 15.46 -4.26
C GLY A 29 13.00 15.90 -2.80
N ARG A 30 11.81 16.14 -2.22
CA ARG A 30 11.67 16.64 -0.84
C ARG A 30 11.54 15.54 0.21
N ILE A 31 10.97 14.41 -0.17
CA ILE A 31 10.65 13.29 0.72
C ILE A 31 11.07 12.01 0.00
N ASN A 32 11.96 11.20 0.59
CA ASN A 32 12.33 9.90 0.04
C ASN A 32 11.19 8.91 0.30
N ALA A 33 10.23 8.89 -0.60
CA ALA A 33 9.01 8.08 -0.51
C ALA A 33 9.09 6.81 -1.38
N ASN A 34 10.28 6.46 -1.87
CA ASN A 34 10.47 5.35 -2.79
C ASN A 34 10.39 3.97 -2.11
N MET A 35 9.18 3.57 -1.71
CA MET A 35 8.93 2.29 -1.04
C MET A 35 9.39 1.10 -1.85
N VAL A 36 9.23 1.14 -3.17
CA VAL A 36 9.64 0.05 -4.07
C VAL A 36 11.14 -0.19 -3.94
N LYS A 37 11.96 0.85 -4.06
CA LYS A 37 13.41 0.71 -3.88
C LYS A 37 13.79 0.37 -2.44
N ALA A 38 13.09 0.90 -1.44
CA ALA A 38 13.30 0.53 -0.05
C ALA A 38 13.09 -0.98 0.18
N LEU A 39 11.91 -1.52 -0.17
CA LEU A 39 11.60 -2.94 -0.04
C LEU A 39 12.58 -3.83 -0.80
N GLY A 40 12.92 -3.45 -2.02
CA GLY A 40 13.85 -4.22 -2.82
C GLY A 40 15.27 -4.24 -2.25
N SER A 41 15.76 -3.07 -1.84
CA SER A 41 17.12 -2.94 -1.30
C SER A 41 17.24 -3.49 0.12
N ALA A 42 16.14 -3.64 0.87
CA ALA A 42 16.11 -4.43 2.10
C ALA A 42 16.51 -5.89 1.86
N VAL A 43 16.24 -6.43 0.66
CA VAL A 43 16.58 -7.81 0.27
C VAL A 43 17.90 -7.87 -0.50
N THR A 44 18.08 -7.02 -1.51
CA THR A 44 19.27 -7.05 -2.37
C THR A 44 20.49 -6.36 -1.76
N ARG A 45 20.30 -5.59 -0.68
CA ARG A 45 21.32 -4.75 -0.03
C ARG A 45 21.91 -3.65 -0.93
N THR A 46 21.37 -3.43 -2.13
CA THR A 46 21.82 -2.37 -3.05
C THR A 46 20.63 -1.71 -3.74
N VAL A 47 20.75 -0.42 -4.06
CA VAL A 47 19.65 0.34 -4.70
C VAL A 47 19.53 0.00 -6.18
N GLU A 48 20.65 -0.30 -6.83
CA GLU A 48 20.77 -0.53 -8.27
C GLU A 48 19.97 -1.74 -8.73
N THR A 49 19.89 -2.78 -7.88
CA THR A 49 19.19 -4.04 -8.19
C THR A 49 17.84 -4.15 -7.47
N SER A 50 17.42 -3.10 -6.75
CA SER A 50 16.24 -3.14 -5.87
C SER A 50 14.89 -3.09 -6.60
N LEU A 51 14.83 -2.55 -7.82
CA LEU A 51 13.54 -2.21 -8.45
C LEU A 51 12.61 -3.42 -8.61
N LEU A 52 13.10 -4.48 -9.25
CA LEU A 52 12.27 -5.65 -9.54
C LEU A 52 11.87 -6.42 -8.26
N PRO A 53 12.80 -6.77 -7.34
CA PRO A 53 12.43 -7.39 -6.06
C PRO A 53 11.44 -6.54 -5.26
N GLY A 54 11.64 -5.22 -5.24
CA GLY A 54 10.75 -4.28 -4.58
C GLY A 54 9.34 -4.27 -5.14
N LEU A 55 9.20 -4.26 -6.48
CA LEU A 55 7.89 -4.35 -7.14
C LEU A 55 7.21 -5.67 -6.81
N LEU A 56 7.93 -6.80 -6.89
CA LEU A 56 7.37 -8.10 -6.58
C LEU A 56 6.84 -8.16 -5.14
N ILE A 57 7.64 -7.73 -4.16
CA ILE A 57 7.24 -7.68 -2.75
C ILE A 57 6.00 -6.79 -2.60
N HIS A 58 6.03 -5.58 -3.15
CA HIS A 58 4.94 -4.62 -2.97
C HIS A 58 3.62 -5.11 -3.56
N TYR A 59 3.64 -5.66 -4.78
CA TYR A 59 2.44 -6.18 -5.44
C TYR A 59 1.93 -7.48 -4.80
N ILE A 60 2.82 -8.39 -4.38
CA ILE A 60 2.40 -9.60 -3.66
C ILE A 60 1.74 -9.21 -2.33
N SER A 61 2.37 -8.33 -1.55
CA SER A 61 1.79 -7.81 -0.31
C SER A 61 0.44 -7.13 -0.57
N GLY A 62 0.36 -6.28 -1.58
CA GLY A 62 -0.87 -5.59 -1.94
C GLY A 62 -2.00 -6.52 -2.39
N ILE A 63 -1.70 -7.63 -3.04
CA ILE A 63 -2.70 -8.68 -3.32
C ILE A 63 -3.17 -9.32 -2.01
N ILE A 64 -2.25 -9.73 -1.14
CA ILE A 64 -2.58 -10.36 0.15
C ILE A 64 -3.46 -9.44 1.00
N PHE A 65 -3.12 -8.15 1.12
CA PHE A 65 -3.93 -7.20 1.88
C PHE A 65 -5.29 -6.92 1.25
N ALA A 66 -5.41 -6.94 -0.08
CA ALA A 66 -6.72 -6.79 -0.72
C ALA A 66 -7.67 -7.94 -0.37
N PHE A 67 -7.16 -9.18 -0.26
CA PHE A 67 -7.95 -10.30 0.25
C PHE A 67 -8.46 -10.04 1.68
N LEU A 68 -7.62 -9.53 2.56
CA LEU A 68 -8.03 -9.19 3.93
C LEU A 68 -9.11 -8.10 3.91
N TYR A 69 -8.94 -7.04 3.12
CA TYR A 69 -9.91 -5.96 2.99
C TYR A 69 -11.25 -6.46 2.47
N PHE A 70 -11.25 -7.28 1.43
CA PHE A 70 -12.45 -7.86 0.86
C PHE A 70 -13.24 -8.68 1.90
N ASN A 71 -12.56 -9.48 2.72
CA ASN A 71 -13.20 -10.23 3.80
C ASN A 71 -13.83 -9.30 4.83
N PHE A 72 -13.11 -8.26 5.28
CA PHE A 72 -13.67 -7.27 6.22
C PHE A 72 -14.86 -6.54 5.63
N LEU A 73 -14.78 -6.06 4.39
CA LEU A 73 -15.86 -5.35 3.72
C LEU A 73 -17.11 -6.23 3.55
N GLN A 74 -16.93 -7.51 3.22
CA GLN A 74 -18.03 -8.47 3.13
C GLN A 74 -18.76 -8.66 4.46
N MET A 75 -18.05 -8.61 5.58
CA MET A 75 -18.66 -8.72 6.91
C MET A 75 -19.51 -7.50 7.31
N LEU A 76 -19.27 -6.33 6.70
CA LEU A 76 -20.03 -5.11 7.00
C LEU A 76 -21.45 -5.09 6.40
N GLN A 77 -21.73 -5.97 5.43
CA GLN A 77 -23.06 -6.10 4.78
C GLN A 77 -23.63 -4.77 4.25
N MET A 78 -22.75 -3.86 3.82
CA MET A 78 -23.13 -2.60 3.20
C MET A 78 -23.45 -2.81 1.72
N ASN A 79 -24.48 -2.11 1.21
CA ASN A 79 -24.94 -2.25 -0.18
C ASN A 79 -24.75 -0.98 -1.02
N ASP A 80 -24.33 0.12 -0.40
CA ASP A 80 -24.14 1.41 -1.05
C ASP A 80 -22.66 1.62 -1.44
N VAL A 81 -22.42 2.08 -2.66
CA VAL A 81 -21.09 2.27 -3.25
C VAL A 81 -20.25 3.24 -2.42
N LEU A 82 -20.82 4.39 -2.04
CA LEU A 82 -20.08 5.40 -1.27
C LEU A 82 -19.68 4.84 0.10
N SER A 83 -20.59 4.14 0.77
CA SER A 83 -20.34 3.52 2.07
C SER A 83 -19.22 2.47 2.00
N LEU A 84 -19.20 1.63 0.98
CA LEU A 84 -18.14 0.62 0.78
C LEU A 84 -16.78 1.24 0.44
N VAL A 85 -16.75 2.30 -0.38
CA VAL A 85 -15.53 3.04 -0.68
C VAL A 85 -14.96 3.69 0.58
N LEU A 86 -15.81 4.37 1.36
CA LEU A 86 -15.40 4.99 2.63
C LEU A 86 -14.94 3.96 3.65
N ALA A 87 -15.63 2.83 3.77
CA ALA A 87 -15.21 1.72 4.62
C ALA A 87 -13.82 1.19 4.21
N GLY A 88 -13.57 1.03 2.90
CA GLY A 88 -12.24 0.69 2.38
C GLY A 88 -11.18 1.72 2.77
N GLY A 89 -11.51 3.02 2.68
CA GLY A 89 -10.66 4.11 3.14
C GLY A 89 -10.35 4.07 4.64
N ILE A 90 -11.33 3.72 5.49
CA ILE A 90 -11.15 3.55 6.94
C ILE A 90 -10.24 2.36 7.26
N ILE A 91 -10.40 1.23 6.56
CA ILE A 91 -9.47 0.10 6.70
C ILE A 91 -8.07 0.54 6.24
N GLY A 92 -7.99 1.28 5.12
CA GLY A 92 -6.80 1.99 4.64
C GLY A 92 -6.12 2.86 5.70
N PHE A 93 -6.90 3.64 6.43
CA PHE A 93 -6.42 4.45 7.54
C PHE A 93 -5.81 3.58 8.64
N ALA A 94 -6.53 2.56 9.10
CA ALA A 94 -6.07 1.71 10.20
C ALA A 94 -4.78 0.95 9.82
N HIS A 95 -4.75 0.37 8.62
CA HIS A 95 -3.58 -0.31 8.08
C HIS A 95 -2.41 0.66 7.89
N GLY A 96 -2.64 1.80 7.24
CA GLY A 96 -1.63 2.82 7.01
C GLY A 96 -1.04 3.36 8.30
N PHE A 97 -1.88 3.56 9.32
CA PHE A 97 -1.45 4.03 10.63
C PHE A 97 -0.50 3.00 11.25
N ALA A 98 -0.91 1.74 11.37
CA ALA A 98 -0.09 0.66 11.91
C ALA A 98 1.22 0.47 11.12
N PHE A 99 1.14 0.42 9.79
CA PHE A 99 2.31 0.18 8.94
C PHE A 99 3.31 1.33 8.96
N SER A 100 2.84 2.57 9.16
CA SER A 100 3.72 3.73 9.27
C SER A 100 4.64 3.66 10.50
N PHE A 101 4.15 3.14 11.63
CA PHE A 101 5.02 2.89 12.80
C PHE A 101 6.03 1.78 12.53
N VAL A 102 5.56 0.66 11.97
CA VAL A 102 6.43 -0.48 11.62
C VAL A 102 7.55 -0.03 10.68
N MET A 103 7.21 0.75 9.65
CA MET A 103 8.18 1.24 8.68
C MET A 103 9.27 2.10 9.31
N VAL A 104 8.92 3.04 10.21
CA VAL A 104 9.92 3.89 10.88
C VAL A 104 10.90 3.05 11.69
N ILE A 105 10.41 2.03 12.42
CA ILE A 105 11.27 1.12 13.20
C ILE A 105 12.16 0.27 12.28
N LEU A 106 11.61 -0.22 11.17
CA LEU A 106 12.38 -1.02 10.21
C LEU A 106 13.40 -0.17 9.45
N ALA A 107 13.13 1.12 9.24
CA ALA A 107 14.05 2.03 8.57
C ALA A 107 15.37 2.13 9.33
N GLU A 108 15.36 2.26 10.66
CA GLU A 108 16.59 2.35 11.47
C GLU A 108 17.57 1.18 11.25
N HIS A 109 17.05 0.02 10.85
CA HIS A 109 17.81 -1.20 10.62
C HIS A 109 18.00 -1.52 9.13
N HIS A 110 17.59 -0.62 8.24
CA HIS A 110 17.64 -0.84 6.81
C HIS A 110 19.10 -1.01 6.32
N PRO A 111 19.42 -1.98 5.45
CA PRO A 111 20.81 -2.25 5.05
C PRO A 111 21.44 -1.16 4.18
N VAL A 112 20.65 -0.24 3.65
CA VAL A 112 21.08 0.89 2.81
C VAL A 112 20.79 2.20 3.51
N GLU A 113 21.83 3.01 3.71
CA GLU A 113 21.84 4.30 4.42
C GLU A 113 20.78 5.29 3.90
N GLN A 114 20.57 5.32 2.57
CA GLN A 114 19.55 6.17 1.93
C GLN A 114 18.14 5.99 2.51
N PHE A 115 17.81 4.79 3.01
CA PHE A 115 16.50 4.47 3.58
C PHE A 115 16.53 4.31 5.11
N GLN A 116 17.69 4.55 5.76
CA GLN A 116 17.80 4.43 7.22
C GLN A 116 17.10 5.56 7.98
N ASN A 117 16.91 6.70 7.31
CA ASN A 117 16.34 7.90 7.90
C ASN A 117 14.91 8.17 7.38
N ALA A 118 14.01 7.20 7.54
CA ALA A 118 12.59 7.42 7.24
C ALA A 118 11.95 8.33 8.30
N GLY A 119 12.06 9.63 8.10
CA GLY A 119 11.50 10.61 9.00
C GLY A 119 9.96 10.63 9.02
N PHE A 120 9.40 11.39 9.94
CA PHE A 120 7.94 11.54 10.12
C PHE A 120 7.17 11.90 8.83
N GLN A 121 7.80 12.67 7.93
CA GLN A 121 7.22 13.01 6.63
C GLN A 121 7.01 11.78 5.73
N VAL A 122 7.96 10.84 5.72
CA VAL A 122 7.85 9.58 4.98
C VAL A 122 6.70 8.76 5.54
N ALA A 123 6.58 8.68 6.87
CA ALA A 123 5.48 8.00 7.55
C ALA A 123 4.11 8.59 7.17
N ILE A 124 3.93 9.92 7.22
CA ILE A 124 2.67 10.57 6.82
C ILE A 124 2.32 10.27 5.36
N VAL A 125 3.28 10.41 4.46
CA VAL A 125 3.05 10.17 3.03
C VAL A 125 2.63 8.72 2.79
N HIS A 126 3.25 7.75 3.46
CA HIS A 126 2.85 6.35 3.37
C HIS A 126 1.49 6.06 3.99
N PHE A 127 1.18 6.67 5.14
CA PHE A 127 -0.14 6.60 5.76
C PHE A 127 -1.23 7.07 4.78
N LEU A 128 -1.05 8.23 4.15
CA LEU A 128 -1.98 8.74 3.14
C LEU A 128 -2.08 7.81 1.93
N ALA A 129 -0.97 7.22 1.50
CA ALA A 129 -0.93 6.29 0.38
C ALA A 129 -1.75 5.02 0.68
N HIS A 130 -1.79 4.54 1.92
CA HIS A 130 -2.63 3.40 2.34
C HIS A 130 -4.12 3.75 2.41
N ILE A 131 -4.49 4.99 2.79
CA ILE A 131 -5.88 5.45 2.66
C ILE A 131 -6.30 5.40 1.20
N PHE A 132 -5.45 5.91 0.29
CA PHE A 132 -5.73 5.88 -1.14
C PHE A 132 -5.85 4.45 -1.68
N TYR A 133 -4.95 3.55 -1.26
CA TYR A 133 -5.07 2.11 -1.54
C TYR A 133 -6.44 1.57 -1.08
N GLY A 134 -6.84 1.88 0.15
CA GLY A 134 -8.11 1.42 0.72
C GLY A 134 -9.34 1.92 -0.02
N LEU A 135 -9.34 3.18 -0.46
CA LEU A 135 -10.41 3.75 -1.29
C LEU A 135 -10.54 3.01 -2.63
N LEU A 136 -9.42 2.70 -3.29
CA LEU A 136 -9.42 1.96 -4.55
C LEU A 136 -9.88 0.51 -4.36
N VAL A 137 -9.45 -0.16 -3.29
CA VAL A 137 -9.90 -1.52 -2.97
C VAL A 137 -11.39 -1.54 -2.63
N GLY A 138 -11.88 -0.56 -1.86
CA GLY A 138 -13.30 -0.40 -1.55
C GLY A 138 -14.16 -0.16 -2.80
N LEU A 139 -13.66 0.65 -3.75
CA LEU A 139 -14.31 0.86 -5.04
C LEU A 139 -14.40 -0.46 -5.82
N MET A 140 -13.29 -1.19 -5.93
CA MET A 140 -13.27 -2.49 -6.63
C MET A 140 -14.20 -3.52 -5.98
N PHE A 141 -14.29 -3.53 -4.66
CA PHE A 141 -15.25 -4.36 -3.93
C PHE A 141 -16.69 -3.96 -4.28
N SER A 142 -16.99 -2.65 -4.28
CA SER A 142 -18.34 -2.16 -4.61
C SER A 142 -18.78 -2.55 -6.03
N LEU A 143 -17.87 -2.46 -7.01
CA LEU A 143 -18.15 -2.84 -8.41
C LEU A 143 -18.37 -4.36 -8.58
N TYR A 144 -17.90 -5.16 -7.63
CA TYR A 144 -18.12 -6.60 -7.57
C TYR A 144 -19.40 -6.98 -6.84
N SER A 145 -19.77 -6.24 -5.80
CA SER A 145 -20.90 -6.56 -4.92
C SER A 145 -22.26 -6.06 -5.40
N VAL A 146 -22.26 -5.15 -6.38
CA VAL A 146 -23.47 -4.61 -7.04
C VAL A 146 -23.96 -5.56 -8.12
#